data_AF-A0A6S6UKI7-F1
#
_entry.id   AF-A0A6S6UKI7-F1
#
_cell.length_a   1.000
_cell.length_b   1.000
_cell.length_c   1.000
_cell.angle_alpha   90.00
_cell.angle_beta   90.00
_cell.angle_gamma   90.00
#
_symmetry.space_group_name_H-M   'P 1'
#
loop_
_entity.id
_entity.type
_entity.pdbx_description
1 polymer ?
#
loop_
_entity_poly.entity_id
_entity_poly.type
_entity_poly.pdbx_seq_one_letter_code
_entity_poly.pdbx_strand_id
1 'polypeptide(L)'
;MSYLLTQLWICLGLAALIAGIAGWLLRGSGRNKFKKIEDEMNAKLVSVEKERDHYMDELQNLGEIEAETKALTSKHIEEKQTLEKQLQGMEKAASMASQKLHLQEQELTKKAQQLNDANASLSMKIDEEQQVFTQRLAEVEAGAEHSDHQIKEYEVRIDALEAELSQTASQLDEARIQLSEIHAASRVALGTSAVSYINTPAISTAADKTVLSDSEGAHDDANIKGLLGIGGLAGVAGLAKSTLDKAVEGVSHAKEEMMYKSSPGDTIYALNEIKSISREDRSRLNEMGVETTEELLNKCSTKDEISLFSKTLGKEAWVVRSWVSVADLLRLNGVDGMNAELLELSGIASTQSLKLAKAEKLQESMSVIHRHVGKNDSMPELSEIQTWIAQASNISPMVDNSIEKI
;
A
#
# COMPACT_ATOMS: atom_id res chain seq x y z
N MET A 1 -8.93 112.39 105.51
CA MET A 1 -8.00 112.10 104.39
C MET A 1 -7.48 110.66 104.43
N SER A 2 -7.04 110.14 105.58
CA SER A 2 -6.39 108.82 105.67
C SER A 2 -7.29 107.60 105.36
N TYR A 3 -8.59 107.67 105.68
CA TYR A 3 -9.54 106.55 105.53
C TYR A 3 -9.90 106.25 104.06
N LEU A 4 -10.02 107.28 103.21
CA LEU A 4 -10.28 107.12 101.78
C LEU A 4 -9.10 106.49 101.05
N LEU A 5 -7.87 106.82 101.48
CA LEU A 5 -6.65 106.24 100.91
C LEU A 5 -6.56 104.74 101.25
N THR A 6 -6.82 104.34 102.50
CA THR A 6 -6.82 102.93 102.90
C THR A 6 -7.90 102.12 102.18
N GLN A 7 -9.08 102.69 101.94
CA GLN A 7 -10.16 102.02 101.22
C GLN A 7 -9.84 101.84 99.72
N LEU A 8 -9.15 102.80 99.11
CA LEU A 8 -8.63 102.68 97.74
C LEU A 8 -7.65 101.50 97.61
N TRP A 9 -6.70 101.39 98.54
CA TRP A 9 -5.72 100.30 98.56
C TRP A 9 -6.36 98.92 98.78
N ILE A 10 -7.40 98.83 99.62
CA ILE A 10 -8.16 97.59 99.82
C ILE A 10 -8.90 97.17 98.54
N CYS A 11 -9.55 98.11 97.85
CA CYS A 11 -10.21 97.82 96.56
C CYS A 11 -9.22 97.39 95.47
N LEU A 12 -8.05 98.03 95.40
CA LEU A 12 -7.00 97.67 94.44
C LEU A 12 -6.41 96.28 94.74
N GLY A 13 -6.21 95.96 96.01
CA GLY A 13 -5.80 94.63 96.46
C GLY A 13 -6.84 93.55 96.14
N LEU A 14 -8.13 93.82 96.36
CA LEU A 14 -9.22 92.90 96.01
C LEU A 14 -9.32 92.68 94.50
N ALA A 15 -9.20 93.73 93.69
CA ALA A 15 -9.20 93.61 92.24
C ALA A 15 -8.02 92.77 91.74
N ALA A 16 -6.82 92.97 92.29
CA ALA A 16 -5.64 92.17 91.97
C ALA A 16 -5.81 90.70 92.39
N LEU A 17 -6.43 90.45 93.54
CA LEU A 17 -6.72 89.10 94.04
C LEU A 17 -7.75 88.39 93.15
N ILE A 18 -8.84 89.06 92.78
CA ILE A 18 -9.86 88.52 91.87
C ILE A 18 -9.24 88.24 90.49
N ALA A 19 -8.42 89.16 89.96
CA ALA A 19 -7.69 88.95 88.71
C ALA A 19 -6.70 87.77 88.80
N GLY A 20 -6.04 87.61 89.95
CA GLY A 20 -5.16 86.48 90.24
C GLY A 20 -5.91 85.14 90.28
N ILE A 21 -7.06 85.08 90.94
CA ILE A 21 -7.91 83.87 91.02
C ILE A 21 -8.49 83.55 89.64
N ALA A 22 -9.03 84.54 88.92
CA ALA A 22 -9.57 84.35 87.57
C ALA A 22 -8.47 83.90 86.59
N GLY A 23 -7.29 84.51 86.65
CA GLY A 23 -6.12 84.14 85.87
C GLY A 23 -5.61 82.72 86.18
N TRP A 24 -5.64 82.32 87.46
CA TRP A 24 -5.26 80.96 87.89
C TRP A 24 -6.27 79.91 87.42
N LEU A 25 -7.57 80.18 87.56
CA LEU A 25 -8.65 79.28 87.15
C LEU A 25 -8.68 79.05 85.64
N LEU A 26 -8.50 80.12 84.84
CA LEU A 26 -8.44 80.04 83.37
C LEU A 26 -7.13 79.41 82.87
N ARG A 27 -6.06 79.43 83.66
CA ARG A 27 -4.75 78.88 83.28
C ARG A 27 -4.62 77.39 83.56
N GLY A 28 -5.25 76.87 84.62
CA GLY A 28 -5.01 75.50 85.09
C GLY A 28 -5.86 74.39 84.45
N SER A 29 -7.16 74.63 84.23
CA SER A 29 -8.09 73.54 83.87
C SER A 29 -8.65 73.65 82.45
N GLY A 30 -9.07 74.84 82.03
CA GLY A 30 -9.65 75.05 80.70
C GLY A 30 -8.65 74.78 79.57
N ARG A 31 -7.44 75.34 79.68
CA ARG A 31 -6.42 75.25 78.62
C ARG A 31 -5.96 73.83 78.31
N ASN A 32 -5.88 72.96 79.31
CA ASN A 32 -5.51 71.55 79.13
C ASN A 32 -6.64 70.73 78.51
N LYS A 33 -7.91 71.02 78.87
CA LYS A 33 -9.08 70.41 78.22
C LYS A 33 -9.19 70.84 76.76
N PHE A 34 -8.97 72.13 76.46
CA PHE A 34 -8.94 72.63 75.09
C PHE A 34 -7.82 71.99 74.27
N LYS A 35 -6.60 71.89 74.80
CA LYS A 35 -5.50 71.18 74.12
C LYS A 35 -5.83 69.72 73.86
N LYS A 36 -6.40 69.01 74.84
CA LYS A 36 -6.81 67.61 74.65
C LYS A 36 -7.88 67.47 73.55
N ILE A 37 -8.86 68.37 73.51
CA ILE A 37 -9.88 68.39 72.45
C ILE A 37 -9.24 68.72 71.10
N GLU A 38 -8.30 69.66 71.05
CA GLU A 38 -7.55 70.04 69.84
C GLU A 38 -6.70 68.87 69.32
N ASP A 39 -5.96 68.17 70.19
CA ASP A 39 -5.18 66.99 69.86
C ASP A 39 -6.08 65.82 69.40
N GLU A 40 -7.21 65.59 70.07
CA GLU A 40 -8.20 64.57 69.66
C GLU A 40 -8.84 64.91 68.31
N MET A 41 -9.12 66.19 68.05
CA MET A 41 -9.69 66.65 66.79
C MET A 41 -8.67 66.57 65.66
N ASN A 42 -7.41 66.93 65.91
CA ASN A 42 -6.31 66.78 64.96
C ASN A 42 -6.03 65.30 64.67
N ALA A 43 -6.08 64.42 65.68
CA ALA A 43 -5.93 62.98 65.48
C ALA A 43 -7.06 62.40 64.62
N LYS A 44 -8.31 62.85 64.82
CA LYS A 44 -9.45 62.47 63.97
C LYS A 44 -9.31 63.02 62.55
N LEU A 45 -8.86 64.26 62.38
CA LEU A 45 -8.60 64.84 61.05
C LEU A 45 -7.55 64.03 60.30
N VAL A 46 -6.43 63.69 60.93
CA VAL A 46 -5.39 62.84 60.32
C VAL A 46 -5.92 61.44 60.00
N SER A 47 -6.76 60.86 60.85
CA SER A 47 -7.39 59.55 60.57
C SER A 47 -8.31 59.64 59.34
N VAL A 48 -9.15 60.67 59.27
CA VAL A 48 -10.07 60.90 58.16
C VAL A 48 -9.32 61.22 56.86
N GLU A 49 -8.23 61.97 56.94
CA GLU A 49 -7.36 62.23 55.78
C GLU A 49 -6.73 60.94 55.25
N LYS A 50 -6.26 60.05 56.13
CA LYS A 50 -5.75 58.73 55.73
C LYS A 50 -6.82 57.85 55.11
N GLU A 51 -8.03 57.84 55.67
CA GLU A 51 -9.16 57.11 55.09
C GLU A 51 -9.54 57.66 53.71
N ARG A 52 -9.59 58.99 53.56
CA ARG A 52 -9.79 59.63 52.25
C ARG A 52 -8.71 59.21 51.26
N ASP A 53 -7.44 59.28 51.64
CA ASP A 53 -6.34 58.93 50.75
C ASP A 53 -6.37 57.44 50.37
N HIS A 54 -6.76 56.56 51.30
CA HIS A 54 -6.97 55.14 51.02
C HIS A 54 -8.08 54.90 50.00
N TYR A 55 -9.25 55.55 50.15
CA TYR A 55 -10.34 55.42 49.17
C TYR A 55 -9.99 56.02 47.82
N MET A 56 -9.19 57.08 47.78
CA MET A 56 -8.72 57.68 46.53
C MET A 56 -7.78 56.72 45.77
N ASP A 57 -6.87 56.03 46.46
CA ASP A 57 -5.98 55.02 45.88
C ASP A 57 -6.78 53.79 45.39
N GLU A 58 -7.76 53.33 46.17
CA GLU A 58 -8.64 52.23 45.77
C GLU A 58 -9.48 52.59 44.52
N LEU A 59 -10.01 53.81 44.44
CA LEU A 59 -10.73 54.31 43.26
C LEU A 59 -9.83 54.37 42.02
N GLN A 60 -8.57 54.76 42.18
CA GLN A 60 -7.62 54.78 41.07
C GLN A 60 -7.34 53.35 40.56
N ASN A 61 -7.06 52.42 41.47
CA ASN A 61 -6.84 51.01 41.12
C ASN A 61 -8.07 50.38 40.43
N LEU A 62 -9.28 50.66 40.93
CA LEU A 62 -10.52 50.22 40.28
C LEU A 62 -10.66 50.79 38.86
N GLY A 63 -10.28 52.05 38.65
CA GLY A 63 -10.27 52.68 37.33
C GLY A 63 -9.27 52.03 36.37
N GLU A 64 -8.09 51.65 36.87
CA GLU A 64 -7.08 50.92 36.09
C GLU A 64 -7.59 49.52 35.69
N ILE A 65 -8.19 48.78 36.63
CA ILE A 65 -8.82 47.48 36.35
C ILE A 65 -9.96 47.62 35.32
N GLU A 66 -10.79 48.67 35.41
CA GLU A 66 -11.84 48.92 34.43
C GLU A 66 -11.27 49.23 33.03
N ALA A 67 -10.15 49.96 32.95
CA ALA A 67 -9.48 50.23 31.68
C ALA A 67 -8.86 48.96 31.07
N GLU A 68 -8.20 48.14 31.90
CA GLU A 68 -7.61 46.87 31.47
C GLU A 68 -8.68 45.89 30.97
N THR A 69 -9.79 45.75 31.70
CA THR A 69 -10.89 44.88 31.29
C THR A 69 -11.54 45.34 29.99
N LYS A 70 -11.69 46.66 29.78
CA LYS A 70 -12.16 47.21 28.50
C LYS A 70 -11.18 46.92 27.35
N ALA A 71 -9.88 47.08 27.57
CA ALA A 71 -8.86 46.77 26.56
C ALA A 71 -8.80 45.27 26.23
N LEU A 72 -8.94 44.41 27.24
CA LEU A 72 -8.94 42.97 27.06
C LEU A 72 -10.20 42.50 26.31
N THR A 73 -11.35 43.06 26.64
CA THR A 73 -12.61 42.75 25.93
C THR A 73 -12.58 43.22 24.48
N SER A 74 -12.05 44.41 24.17
CA SER A 74 -11.89 44.85 22.79
C SER A 74 -10.95 43.95 22.00
N LYS A 75 -9.83 43.53 22.60
CA LYS A 75 -8.89 42.60 21.98
C LYS A 75 -9.55 41.25 21.65
N HIS A 76 -10.32 40.70 22.59
CA HIS A 76 -11.05 39.45 22.35
C HIS A 76 -12.13 39.60 21.26
N ILE A 77 -12.76 40.76 21.13
CA ILE A 77 -13.71 41.04 20.03
C ILE A 77 -12.98 41.01 18.67
N GLU A 78 -11.82 41.64 18.58
CA GLU A 78 -11.01 41.65 17.34
C GLU A 78 -10.50 40.26 16.97
N GLU A 79 -10.00 39.50 17.96
CA GLU A 79 -9.59 38.10 17.77
C GLU A 79 -10.77 37.25 17.27
N LYS A 80 -11.94 37.39 17.90
CA LYS A 80 -13.16 36.69 17.50
C LYS A 80 -13.57 37.03 16.06
N GLN A 81 -13.58 38.30 15.68
CA GLN A 81 -13.90 38.73 14.32
C GLN A 81 -12.92 38.16 13.28
N THR A 82 -11.64 38.10 13.63
CA THR A 82 -10.60 37.53 12.78
C THR A 82 -10.84 36.03 12.58
N LEU A 83 -11.14 35.30 13.66
CA LEU A 83 -11.46 33.87 13.60
C LEU A 83 -12.74 33.59 12.81
N GLU A 84 -13.80 34.38 13.00
CA GLU A 84 -15.05 34.23 12.24
C GLU A 84 -14.82 34.42 10.73
N LYS A 85 -13.96 35.37 10.34
CA LYS A 85 -13.60 35.59 8.94
C LYS A 85 -12.80 34.42 8.36
N GLN A 86 -11.89 33.84 9.15
CA GLN A 86 -11.15 32.64 8.75
C GLN A 86 -12.08 31.44 8.59
N LEU A 87 -13.00 31.23 9.54
CA LEU A 87 -14.00 30.17 9.49
C LEU A 87 -14.88 30.29 8.23
N GLN A 88 -15.38 31.49 7.93
CA GLN A 88 -16.17 31.74 6.72
C GLN A 88 -15.36 31.46 5.44
N GLY A 89 -14.06 31.76 5.43
CA GLY A 89 -13.16 31.41 4.33
C GLY A 89 -13.01 29.90 4.15
N MET A 90 -12.83 29.18 5.26
CA MET A 90 -12.74 27.72 5.28
C MET A 90 -14.05 27.06 4.83
N GLU A 91 -15.21 27.55 5.28
CA GLU A 91 -16.52 27.04 4.86
C GLU A 91 -16.74 27.18 3.35
N LYS A 92 -16.37 28.33 2.78
CA LYS A 92 -16.43 28.54 1.32
C LYS A 92 -15.51 27.58 0.58
N ALA A 93 -14.27 27.41 1.07
CA ALA A 93 -13.32 26.45 0.48
C ALA A 93 -13.84 25.02 0.55
N ALA A 94 -14.40 24.60 1.70
CA ALA A 94 -15.01 23.29 1.88
C ALA A 94 -16.22 23.10 0.96
N SER A 95 -17.10 24.08 0.83
CA SER A 95 -18.24 24.02 -0.09
C SER A 95 -17.80 23.86 -1.54
N MET A 96 -16.77 24.58 -1.99
CA MET A 96 -16.23 24.45 -3.35
C MET A 96 -15.58 23.07 -3.55
N ALA A 97 -14.86 22.55 -2.56
CA ALA A 97 -14.26 21.22 -2.60
C ALA A 97 -15.33 20.13 -2.72
N SER A 98 -16.40 20.20 -1.90
CA SER A 98 -17.52 19.26 -1.97
C SER A 98 -18.23 19.30 -3.33
N GLN A 99 -18.42 20.50 -3.91
CA GLN A 99 -19.00 20.64 -5.24
C GLN A 99 -18.10 20.01 -6.32
N LYS A 100 -16.78 20.21 -6.23
CA LYS A 100 -15.80 19.62 -7.16
C LYS A 100 -15.78 18.08 -7.05
N LEU A 101 -15.83 17.56 -5.83
CA LEU A 101 -15.92 16.12 -5.57
C LEU A 101 -17.18 15.55 -6.23
N HIS A 102 -18.34 16.20 -6.04
CA HIS A 102 -19.60 15.76 -6.64
C HIS A 102 -19.55 15.72 -8.18
N LEU A 103 -18.91 16.72 -8.80
CA LEU A 103 -18.67 16.75 -10.25
C LEU A 103 -17.78 15.58 -10.70
N GLN A 104 -16.70 15.30 -9.96
CA GLN A 104 -15.82 14.16 -10.27
C GLN A 104 -16.52 12.81 -10.12
N GLU A 105 -17.38 12.65 -9.11
CA GLU A 105 -18.19 11.45 -8.93
C GLU A 105 -19.18 11.26 -10.10
N GLN A 106 -19.81 12.33 -10.57
CA GLN A 106 -20.66 12.29 -11.76
C GLN A 106 -19.88 11.92 -13.04
N GLU A 107 -18.65 12.39 -13.19
CA GLU A 107 -17.81 11.99 -14.33
C GLU A 107 -17.37 10.52 -14.23
N LEU A 108 -17.01 10.05 -13.05
CA LEU A 108 -16.63 8.66 -12.80
C LEU A 108 -17.78 7.70 -13.08
N THR A 109 -18.99 8.03 -12.63
CA THR A 109 -20.19 7.22 -12.91
C THR A 109 -20.50 7.15 -14.40
N LYS A 110 -20.38 8.27 -15.13
CA LYS A 110 -20.51 8.27 -16.60
C LYS A 110 -19.48 7.38 -17.27
N LYS A 111 -18.20 7.46 -16.85
CA LYS A 111 -17.14 6.62 -17.40
C LYS A 111 -17.35 5.13 -17.09
N ALA A 112 -17.81 4.81 -15.88
CA ALA A 112 -18.14 3.44 -15.49
C ALA A 112 -19.27 2.86 -16.36
N GLN A 113 -20.32 3.65 -16.62
CA GLN A 113 -21.39 3.26 -17.52
C GLN A 113 -20.87 3.02 -18.96
N GLN A 114 -20.05 3.94 -19.48
CA GLN A 114 -19.45 3.78 -20.81
C GLN A 114 -18.58 2.53 -20.93
N LEU A 115 -17.80 2.20 -19.89
CA LEU A 115 -17.03 0.96 -19.84
C LEU A 115 -17.92 -0.28 -19.83
N ASN A 116 -19.02 -0.24 -19.07
CA ASN A 116 -19.97 -1.34 -19.02
C ASN A 116 -20.65 -1.57 -20.38
N ASP A 117 -21.09 -0.48 -21.04
CA ASP A 117 -21.69 -0.54 -22.37
C ASP A 117 -20.68 -1.07 -23.41
N ALA A 118 -19.42 -0.63 -23.34
CA ALA A 118 -18.34 -1.13 -24.19
C ALA A 118 -18.08 -2.63 -23.97
N ASN A 119 -18.03 -3.08 -22.70
CA ASN A 119 -17.86 -4.50 -22.36
C ASN A 119 -19.03 -5.34 -22.85
N ALA A 120 -20.27 -4.87 -22.73
CA ALA A 120 -21.44 -5.55 -23.28
C ALA A 120 -21.32 -5.70 -24.81
N SER A 121 -20.90 -4.64 -25.51
CA SER A 121 -20.69 -4.69 -26.96
C SER A 121 -19.59 -5.66 -27.39
N LEU A 122 -18.51 -5.75 -26.60
CA LEU A 122 -17.42 -6.71 -26.85
C LEU A 122 -17.88 -8.14 -26.58
N SER A 123 -18.66 -8.38 -25.52
CA SER A 123 -19.24 -9.69 -25.24
C SER A 123 -20.11 -10.16 -26.40
N MET A 124 -21.00 -9.29 -26.93
CA MET A 124 -21.83 -9.65 -28.08
C MET A 124 -21.00 -10.00 -29.32
N LYS A 125 -19.92 -9.26 -29.60
CA LYS A 125 -19.02 -9.58 -30.72
C LYS A 125 -18.30 -10.91 -30.54
N ILE A 126 -17.87 -11.22 -29.31
CA ILE A 126 -17.24 -12.51 -29.00
C ILE A 126 -18.25 -13.64 -29.21
N ASP A 127 -19.49 -13.48 -28.75
CA ASP A 127 -20.54 -14.47 -28.93
C ASP A 127 -20.89 -14.68 -30.42
N GLU A 128 -20.96 -13.59 -31.19
CA GLU A 128 -21.14 -13.64 -32.65
C GLU A 128 -19.99 -14.39 -33.34
N GLU A 129 -18.73 -14.08 -33.02
CA GLU A 129 -17.58 -14.79 -33.59
C GLU A 129 -17.54 -16.26 -33.19
N GLN A 130 -17.87 -16.58 -31.95
CA GLN A 130 -17.97 -17.97 -31.48
C GLN A 130 -19.07 -18.74 -32.23
N GLN A 131 -20.21 -18.10 -32.50
CA GLN A 131 -21.28 -18.72 -33.27
C GLN A 131 -20.83 -18.99 -34.72
N VAL A 132 -20.15 -18.02 -35.36
CA VAL A 132 -19.59 -18.19 -36.71
C VAL A 132 -18.55 -19.31 -36.73
N PHE A 133 -17.68 -19.40 -35.72
CA PHE A 133 -16.68 -20.46 -35.62
C PHE A 133 -17.33 -21.84 -35.48
N THR A 134 -18.34 -21.95 -34.63
CA THR A 134 -19.10 -23.19 -34.41
C THR A 134 -19.79 -23.64 -35.70
N GLN A 135 -20.36 -22.70 -36.44
CA GLN A 135 -20.98 -23.00 -37.73
C GLN A 135 -19.96 -23.49 -38.77
N ARG A 136 -18.79 -22.85 -38.86
CA ARG A 136 -17.71 -23.29 -39.75
C ARG A 136 -17.18 -24.67 -39.37
N LEU A 137 -17.08 -24.98 -38.08
CA LEU A 137 -16.70 -26.32 -37.63
C LEU A 137 -17.71 -27.37 -38.09
N ALA A 138 -19.00 -27.12 -37.93
CA ALA A 138 -20.05 -28.02 -38.38
C ALA A 138 -20.02 -28.24 -39.92
N GLU A 139 -19.73 -27.20 -40.70
CA GLU A 139 -19.56 -27.32 -42.16
C GLU A 139 -18.35 -28.18 -42.54
N VAL A 140 -17.23 -28.04 -41.83
CA VAL A 140 -16.03 -28.85 -42.05
C VAL A 140 -16.27 -30.31 -41.65
N GLU A 141 -16.94 -30.55 -40.52
CA GLU A 141 -17.30 -31.90 -40.07
C GLU A 141 -18.22 -32.59 -41.08
N ALA A 142 -19.26 -31.91 -41.57
CA ALA A 142 -20.13 -32.44 -42.61
C ALA A 142 -19.37 -32.74 -43.93
N GLY A 143 -18.42 -31.88 -44.29
CA GLY A 143 -17.54 -32.12 -45.44
C GLY A 143 -16.64 -33.34 -45.25
N ALA A 144 -16.07 -33.50 -44.06
CA ALA A 144 -15.23 -34.65 -43.71
C ALA A 144 -16.04 -35.96 -43.72
N GLU A 145 -17.26 -35.96 -43.17
CA GLU A 145 -18.17 -37.12 -43.24
C GLU A 145 -18.52 -37.50 -44.68
N HIS A 146 -18.77 -36.49 -45.54
CA HIS A 146 -19.03 -36.74 -46.95
C HIS A 146 -17.82 -37.37 -47.66
N SER A 147 -16.62 -36.85 -47.40
CA SER A 147 -15.38 -37.42 -47.93
C SER A 147 -15.13 -38.84 -47.40
N ASP A 148 -15.39 -39.11 -46.12
CA ASP A 148 -15.24 -40.44 -45.52
C ASP A 148 -16.22 -41.45 -46.13
N HIS A 149 -17.45 -41.04 -46.43
CA HIS A 149 -18.41 -41.86 -47.15
C HIS A 149 -17.93 -42.16 -48.59
N GLN A 150 -17.40 -41.16 -49.30
CA GLN A 150 -16.85 -41.37 -50.64
C GLN A 150 -15.65 -42.32 -50.62
N ILE A 151 -14.74 -42.18 -49.64
CA ILE A 151 -13.61 -43.08 -49.48
C ILE A 151 -14.09 -44.53 -49.29
N LYS A 152 -15.05 -44.76 -48.38
CA LYS A 152 -15.65 -46.09 -48.18
C LYS A 152 -16.31 -46.65 -49.44
N GLU A 153 -16.99 -45.81 -50.22
CA GLU A 153 -17.56 -46.23 -51.50
C GLU A 153 -16.48 -46.65 -52.50
N TYR A 154 -15.39 -45.88 -52.59
CA TYR A 154 -14.25 -46.22 -53.45
C TYR A 154 -13.53 -47.48 -52.99
N GLU A 155 -13.37 -47.70 -51.68
CA GLU A 155 -12.79 -48.94 -51.14
C GLU A 155 -13.59 -50.18 -51.58
N VAL A 156 -14.91 -50.17 -51.43
CA VAL A 156 -15.77 -51.28 -51.88
C VAL A 156 -15.66 -51.51 -53.40
N ARG A 157 -15.54 -50.43 -54.18
CA ARG A 157 -15.35 -50.51 -55.63
C ARG A 157 -14.00 -51.14 -55.99
N ILE A 158 -12.93 -50.78 -55.27
CA ILE A 158 -11.59 -51.36 -55.44
C ILE A 158 -11.63 -52.85 -55.12
N ASP A 159 -12.24 -53.26 -54.00
CA ASP A 159 -12.38 -54.67 -53.62
C ASP A 159 -13.13 -55.48 -54.69
N ALA A 160 -14.20 -54.90 -55.26
CA ALA A 160 -14.95 -55.54 -56.34
C ALA A 160 -14.10 -55.71 -57.62
N LEU A 161 -13.35 -54.67 -58.00
CA LEU A 161 -12.45 -54.73 -59.15
C LEU A 161 -11.30 -55.73 -58.93
N GLU A 162 -10.75 -55.82 -57.72
CA GLU A 162 -9.73 -56.82 -57.37
C GLU A 162 -10.29 -58.24 -57.46
N ALA A 163 -11.54 -58.47 -57.03
CA ALA A 163 -12.20 -59.75 -57.19
C ALA A 163 -12.42 -60.12 -58.67
N GLU A 164 -12.81 -59.17 -59.51
CA GLU A 164 -12.92 -59.36 -60.97
C GLU A 164 -11.56 -59.66 -61.60
N LEU A 165 -10.50 -58.96 -61.19
CA LEU A 165 -9.13 -59.19 -61.66
C LEU A 165 -8.62 -60.59 -61.26
N SER A 166 -8.94 -61.01 -60.03
CA SER A 166 -8.66 -62.37 -59.55
C SER A 166 -9.41 -63.44 -60.36
N GLN A 167 -10.69 -63.21 -60.66
CA GLN A 167 -11.50 -64.12 -61.47
C GLN A 167 -10.96 -64.24 -62.90
N THR A 168 -10.63 -63.12 -63.54
CA THR A 168 -10.05 -63.10 -64.90
C THR A 168 -8.67 -63.73 -64.94
N ALA A 169 -7.84 -63.52 -63.91
CA ALA A 169 -6.56 -64.21 -63.77
C ALA A 169 -6.73 -65.73 -63.67
N SER A 170 -7.71 -66.21 -62.89
CA SER A 170 -8.03 -67.64 -62.81
C SER A 170 -8.47 -68.21 -64.16
N GLN A 171 -9.32 -67.49 -64.90
CA GLN A 171 -9.75 -67.89 -66.25
C GLN A 171 -8.58 -67.95 -67.24
N LEU A 172 -7.62 -67.02 -67.13
CA LEU A 172 -6.42 -67.00 -67.97
C LEU A 172 -5.51 -68.20 -67.67
N ASP A 173 -5.41 -68.59 -66.41
CA ASP A 173 -4.61 -69.75 -66.00
C ASP A 173 -5.27 -71.06 -66.46
N GLU A 174 -6.60 -71.15 -66.37
CA GLU A 174 -7.39 -72.28 -66.88
C GLU A 174 -7.25 -72.43 -68.41
N ALA A 175 -7.31 -71.30 -69.14
CA ALA A 175 -7.06 -71.28 -70.58
C ALA A 175 -5.60 -71.65 -70.93
N ARG A 176 -4.62 -71.24 -70.11
CA ARG A 176 -3.21 -71.68 -70.25
C ARG A 176 -3.07 -73.19 -70.09
N ILE A 177 -3.73 -73.78 -69.09
CA ILE A 177 -3.74 -75.22 -68.88
C ILE A 177 -4.32 -75.93 -70.11
N GLN A 178 -5.47 -75.49 -70.61
CA GLN A 178 -6.08 -76.03 -71.84
C GLN A 178 -5.16 -75.94 -73.06
N LEU A 179 -4.49 -74.80 -73.28
CA LEU A 179 -3.52 -74.65 -74.37
C LEU A 179 -2.31 -75.57 -74.21
N SER A 180 -1.84 -75.79 -72.97
CA SER A 180 -0.72 -76.70 -72.69
C SER A 180 -1.08 -78.15 -73.00
N GLU A 181 -2.32 -78.57 -72.70
CA GLU A 181 -2.85 -79.90 -73.02
C GLU A 181 -2.96 -80.11 -74.53
N ILE A 182 -3.46 -79.10 -75.26
CA ILE A 182 -3.48 -79.12 -76.73
C ILE A 182 -2.05 -79.21 -77.29
N HIS A 183 -1.11 -78.41 -76.78
CA HIS A 183 0.31 -78.47 -77.17
C HIS A 183 0.97 -79.83 -76.84
N ALA A 184 0.57 -80.48 -75.75
CA ALA A 184 1.01 -81.83 -75.40
C ALA A 184 0.40 -82.87 -76.36
N ALA A 185 -0.89 -82.78 -76.66
CA ALA A 185 -1.58 -83.64 -77.62
C ALA A 185 -1.01 -83.51 -79.04
N SER A 186 -0.71 -82.30 -79.50
CA SER A 186 -0.04 -82.05 -80.79
C SER A 186 1.41 -82.57 -80.81
N ARG A 187 2.14 -82.52 -79.69
CA ARG A 187 3.46 -83.18 -79.56
C ARG A 187 3.38 -84.71 -79.61
N VAL A 188 2.28 -85.30 -79.15
CA VAL A 188 2.05 -86.76 -79.22
C VAL A 188 1.60 -87.19 -80.62
N ALA A 189 0.86 -86.35 -81.34
CA ALA A 189 0.48 -86.57 -82.74
C ALA A 189 1.66 -86.44 -83.73
N LEU A 190 2.71 -85.70 -83.35
CA LEU A 190 3.95 -85.55 -84.12
C LEU A 190 5.09 -86.35 -83.45
N GLY A 191 5.23 -87.63 -83.81
CA GLY A 191 6.22 -88.55 -83.23
C GLY A 191 7.68 -88.04 -83.24
N THR A 192 8.15 -87.64 -82.05
CA THR A 192 9.51 -87.62 -81.46
C THR A 192 10.78 -87.55 -82.34
N SER A 193 11.64 -86.54 -82.06
CA SER A 193 13.10 -86.74 -81.84
C SER A 193 13.69 -85.62 -80.97
N ALA A 194 14.56 -85.98 -80.02
CA ALA A 194 15.16 -85.17 -78.97
C ALA A 194 16.46 -84.46 -79.37
N VAL A 195 16.80 -83.33 -78.71
CA VAL A 195 18.16 -83.01 -78.22
C VAL A 195 18.06 -82.10 -76.98
N SER A 196 18.67 -82.54 -75.88
CA SER A 196 18.98 -81.76 -74.67
C SER A 196 20.31 -81.01 -74.82
N TYR A 197 20.45 -79.81 -74.27
CA TYR A 197 21.63 -79.42 -73.47
C TYR A 197 21.27 -78.26 -72.53
N ILE A 198 21.69 -78.42 -71.29
CA ILE A 198 21.54 -77.52 -70.14
C ILE A 198 22.59 -76.40 -70.22
N ASN A 199 22.21 -75.14 -70.00
CA ASN A 199 22.58 -74.36 -68.79
C ASN A 199 22.05 -72.92 -68.88
N THR A 200 21.47 -72.44 -67.78
CA THR A 200 21.27 -71.02 -67.50
C THR A 200 22.63 -70.35 -67.23
N PRO A 201 22.75 -69.04 -67.50
CA PRO A 201 22.76 -68.13 -66.36
C PRO A 201 21.99 -66.82 -66.59
N ALA A 202 21.50 -66.31 -65.46
CA ALA A 202 21.41 -64.92 -65.04
C ALA A 202 21.54 -63.76 -66.07
N ILE A 203 20.55 -62.86 -65.97
CA ILE A 203 20.65 -61.38 -65.94
C ILE A 203 21.28 -60.70 -67.16
N SER A 204 20.46 -59.93 -67.90
CA SER A 204 20.64 -58.48 -68.09
C SER A 204 19.65 -57.92 -69.12
N THR A 205 18.65 -57.19 -68.63
CA THR A 205 18.27 -55.92 -69.25
C THR A 205 18.38 -54.85 -68.18
N ALA A 206 19.63 -54.43 -67.93
CA ALA A 206 19.90 -53.08 -67.46
C ALA A 206 19.89 -52.16 -68.69
N ALA A 207 18.90 -51.28 -68.75
CA ALA A 207 19.11 -49.91 -69.23
C ALA A 207 18.93 -49.02 -68.00
N ASP A 208 20.07 -48.81 -67.36
CA ASP A 208 20.34 -47.82 -66.32
C ASP A 208 20.43 -46.42 -66.95
N LYS A 209 19.84 -45.42 -66.28
CA LYS A 209 20.40 -44.07 -66.10
C LYS A 209 19.60 -43.28 -65.06
N THR A 210 20.06 -43.38 -63.82
CA THR A 210 20.46 -42.27 -62.92
C THR A 210 20.08 -40.82 -63.30
N VAL A 211 19.50 -40.07 -62.35
CA VAL A 211 19.85 -38.72 -61.82
C VAL A 211 18.75 -38.33 -60.79
N LEU A 212 19.01 -38.41 -59.48
CA LEU A 212 19.44 -37.31 -58.58
C LEU A 212 18.46 -36.11 -58.50
N SER A 213 17.71 -36.01 -57.40
CA SER A 213 17.85 -34.89 -56.44
C SER A 213 16.93 -35.04 -55.23
N ASP A 214 17.50 -34.69 -54.09
CA ASP A 214 17.00 -34.72 -52.72
C ASP A 214 15.95 -33.65 -52.38
N SER A 215 15.47 -33.80 -51.14
CA SER A 215 14.91 -32.77 -50.23
C SER A 215 13.41 -32.51 -50.36
N GLU A 216 12.63 -32.31 -49.31
CA GLU A 216 12.75 -32.45 -47.85
C GLU A 216 11.35 -32.11 -47.36
N GLY A 217 10.85 -32.77 -46.32
CA GLY A 217 9.54 -32.44 -45.78
C GLY A 217 9.04 -33.45 -44.75
N ALA A 218 9.43 -33.23 -43.51
CA ALA A 218 8.98 -33.93 -42.32
C ALA A 218 7.44 -33.97 -42.19
N HIS A 219 6.90 -35.07 -41.69
CA HIS A 219 6.31 -35.19 -40.35
C HIS A 219 5.48 -36.46 -40.24
N ASP A 220 5.63 -37.10 -39.07
CA ASP A 220 4.61 -37.82 -38.32
C ASP A 220 3.78 -38.87 -39.06
N ASP A 221 3.99 -40.14 -38.69
CA ASP A 221 2.81 -40.97 -38.46
C ASP A 221 2.97 -41.89 -37.25
N ALA A 222 2.18 -41.53 -36.25
CA ALA A 222 1.85 -42.31 -35.10
C ALA A 222 1.06 -43.54 -35.53
N ASN A 223 1.59 -44.72 -35.22
CA ASN A 223 0.79 -45.93 -35.21
C ASN A 223 -0.07 -45.94 -33.93
N ILE A 224 -1.26 -45.34 -34.00
CA ILE A 224 -2.34 -45.54 -33.01
C ILE A 224 -3.48 -46.31 -33.70
N LYS A 225 -3.38 -47.64 -33.62
CA LYS A 225 -4.51 -48.56 -33.39
C LYS A 225 -4.10 -49.34 -32.14
N GLY A 226 -4.79 -49.37 -31.02
CA GLY A 226 -6.18 -49.16 -30.71
C GLY A 226 -6.48 -50.11 -29.55
N LEU A 227 -7.15 -49.58 -28.52
CA LEU A 227 -7.91 -50.30 -27.49
C LEU A 227 -7.20 -51.04 -26.35
N LEU A 228 -7.24 -50.37 -25.20
CA LEU A 228 -7.83 -50.81 -23.93
C LEU A 228 -7.39 -52.17 -23.34
N GLY A 229 -6.48 -52.06 -22.37
CA GLY A 229 -6.37 -52.95 -21.21
C GLY A 229 -6.39 -52.12 -19.93
N ILE A 230 -7.56 -52.00 -19.34
CA ILE A 230 -7.85 -51.41 -18.03
C ILE A 230 -6.97 -52.02 -16.91
N GLY A 231 -6.36 -51.15 -16.09
CA GLY A 231 -5.74 -51.53 -14.80
C GLY A 231 -4.22 -51.41 -14.76
N GLY A 232 -3.69 -50.22 -14.43
CA GLY A 232 -2.24 -50.08 -14.22
C GLY A 232 -1.66 -48.70 -13.94
N LEU A 233 -2.46 -47.65 -13.73
CA LEU A 233 -1.95 -46.28 -13.52
C LEU A 233 -2.22 -45.70 -12.11
N ALA A 234 -2.36 -46.56 -11.10
CA ALA A 234 -2.42 -46.13 -9.69
C ALA A 234 -1.04 -46.09 -9.00
N GLY A 235 0.01 -46.65 -9.62
CA GLY A 235 1.32 -46.82 -8.97
C GLY A 235 2.30 -45.63 -9.12
N VAL A 236 2.18 -44.82 -10.17
CA VAL A 236 3.17 -43.78 -10.49
C VAL A 236 2.81 -42.40 -9.94
N ALA A 237 1.53 -42.15 -9.61
CA ALA A 237 1.10 -40.92 -8.94
C ALA A 237 1.39 -40.95 -7.42
N GLY A 238 1.40 -42.13 -6.80
CA GLY A 238 1.69 -42.29 -5.37
C GLY A 238 3.16 -42.08 -5.00
N LEU A 239 4.07 -42.47 -5.91
CA LEU A 239 5.50 -42.35 -5.65
C LEU A 239 5.97 -40.89 -5.75
N ALA A 240 5.52 -40.14 -6.77
CA ALA A 240 5.86 -38.73 -6.97
C ALA A 240 5.29 -37.82 -5.87
N LYS A 241 4.09 -38.14 -5.35
CA LYS A 241 3.45 -37.37 -4.26
C LYS A 241 4.13 -37.63 -2.91
N SER A 242 4.52 -38.88 -2.61
CA SER A 242 5.21 -39.20 -1.35
C SER A 242 6.66 -38.70 -1.29
N THR A 243 7.34 -38.56 -2.43
CA THR A 243 8.66 -37.95 -2.50
C THR A 243 8.60 -36.42 -2.43
N LEU A 244 7.50 -35.81 -2.91
CA LEU A 244 7.28 -34.37 -2.81
C LEU A 244 6.84 -33.97 -1.38
N ASP A 245 5.96 -34.75 -0.75
CA ASP A 245 5.50 -34.48 0.63
C ASP A 245 6.64 -34.66 1.65
N LYS A 246 7.51 -35.67 1.49
CA LYS A 246 8.72 -35.83 2.34
C LYS A 246 9.80 -34.77 2.10
N ALA A 247 9.85 -34.18 0.90
CA ALA A 247 10.75 -33.07 0.60
C ALA A 247 10.20 -31.73 1.16
N VAL A 248 8.88 -31.54 1.15
CA VAL A 248 8.20 -30.36 1.72
C VAL A 248 8.25 -30.38 3.25
N GLU A 249 8.12 -31.55 3.87
CA GLU A 249 8.21 -31.74 5.33
C GLU A 249 9.66 -31.70 5.84
N GLY A 250 10.63 -32.06 4.99
CA GLY A 250 12.06 -31.88 5.25
C GLY A 250 12.56 -30.44 5.08
N VAL A 251 11.89 -29.62 4.27
CA VAL A 251 12.20 -28.20 4.07
C VAL A 251 11.49 -27.31 5.11
N SER A 252 10.30 -27.69 5.59
CA SER A 252 9.63 -26.96 6.67
C SER A 252 10.35 -27.11 8.02
N HIS A 253 10.81 -28.32 8.36
CA HIS A 253 11.52 -28.58 9.62
C HIS A 253 12.97 -28.11 9.65
N ALA A 254 13.58 -27.78 8.50
CA ALA A 254 14.90 -27.15 8.44
C ALA A 254 14.87 -25.60 8.43
N LYS A 255 13.73 -24.97 8.09
CA LYS A 255 13.60 -23.50 8.01
C LYS A 255 13.26 -22.86 9.37
N GLU A 256 12.77 -23.65 10.34
CA GLU A 256 12.34 -23.15 11.66
C GLU A 256 13.47 -23.12 12.72
N GLU A 257 14.63 -23.70 12.43
CA GLU A 257 15.82 -23.68 13.32
C GLU A 257 16.96 -22.75 12.85
N MET A 258 16.77 -21.97 11.79
CA MET A 258 17.64 -20.82 11.50
C MET A 258 17.09 -19.57 12.17
N MET A 259 17.24 -19.56 13.50
CA MET A 259 17.15 -18.38 14.34
C MET A 259 18.04 -17.28 13.75
N TYR A 260 17.42 -16.34 13.01
CA TYR A 260 18.06 -15.16 12.45
C TYR A 260 18.42 -14.20 13.59
N LYS A 261 19.44 -14.55 14.38
CA LYS A 261 20.20 -13.61 15.19
C LYS A 261 21.44 -13.26 14.39
N SER A 262 21.32 -12.29 13.50
CA SER A 262 22.48 -11.70 12.84
C SER A 262 23.09 -10.62 13.74
N SER A 263 24.42 -10.63 13.76
CA SER A 263 25.31 -9.75 14.51
C SER A 263 24.95 -8.26 14.35
N PRO A 264 25.23 -7.38 15.34
CA PRO A 264 24.95 -5.94 15.25
C PRO A 264 25.73 -5.32 14.08
N GLY A 265 25.10 -5.15 12.92
CA GLY A 265 25.73 -4.61 11.72
C GLY A 265 25.10 -5.01 10.39
N ASP A 266 24.38 -6.14 10.31
CA ASP A 266 23.69 -6.57 9.08
C ASP A 266 22.24 -6.06 9.05
N THR A 267 21.94 -5.13 8.15
CA THR A 267 20.65 -4.42 8.01
C THR A 267 19.62 -5.20 7.19
N ILE A 268 19.50 -6.50 7.40
CA ILE A 268 18.56 -7.36 6.67
C ILE A 268 17.51 -7.85 7.67
N TYR A 269 16.29 -7.34 7.55
CA TYR A 269 15.17 -7.73 8.41
C TYR A 269 14.18 -8.57 7.63
N ALA A 270 13.49 -9.48 8.31
CA ALA A 270 12.36 -10.17 7.73
C ALA A 270 11.16 -9.23 7.59
N LEU A 271 10.30 -9.48 6.60
CA LEU A 271 9.10 -8.65 6.34
C LEU A 271 8.06 -8.67 7.49
N ASN A 272 8.23 -9.53 8.50
CA ASN A 272 7.40 -9.58 9.70
C ASN A 272 7.64 -8.40 10.67
N GLU A 273 8.77 -7.70 10.53
CA GLU A 273 9.06 -6.49 11.30
C GLU A 273 8.15 -5.33 10.89
N ILE A 274 7.71 -5.29 9.62
CA ILE A 274 6.76 -4.31 9.11
C ILE A 274 5.34 -4.78 9.44
N LYS A 275 4.74 -4.21 10.49
CA LYS A 275 3.42 -4.64 11.03
C LYS A 275 2.27 -4.36 10.08
N SER A 276 2.40 -3.33 9.24
CA SER A 276 1.44 -2.99 8.20
C SER A 276 1.35 -4.01 7.06
N ILE A 277 2.28 -4.98 6.95
CA ILE A 277 2.17 -6.08 5.99
C ILE A 277 1.35 -7.22 6.63
N SER A 278 0.22 -7.57 5.99
CA SER A 278 -0.61 -8.70 6.42
C SER A 278 0.09 -10.04 6.18
N ARG A 279 -0.41 -11.13 6.79
CA ARG A 279 0.15 -12.47 6.56
C ARG A 279 -0.04 -12.89 5.10
N GLU A 280 -1.17 -12.53 4.51
CA GLU A 280 -1.54 -12.81 3.13
C GLU A 280 -0.61 -12.06 2.17
N ASP A 281 -0.35 -10.78 2.44
CA ASP A 281 0.55 -9.97 1.62
C ASP A 281 2.00 -10.44 1.71
N ARG A 282 2.46 -10.87 2.90
CA ARG A 282 3.77 -11.52 3.05
C ARG A 282 3.88 -12.80 2.22
N SER A 283 2.84 -13.63 2.20
CA SER A 283 2.86 -14.86 1.38
C SER A 283 3.06 -14.53 -0.10
N ARG A 284 2.33 -13.52 -0.61
CA ARG A 284 2.46 -13.07 -1.99
C ARG A 284 3.82 -12.46 -2.28
N LEU A 285 4.37 -11.67 -1.36
CA LEU A 285 5.73 -11.12 -1.48
C LEU A 285 6.78 -12.25 -1.56
N ASN A 286 6.65 -13.28 -0.73
CA ASN A 286 7.52 -14.45 -0.77
C ASN A 286 7.40 -15.21 -2.10
N GLU A 287 6.18 -15.40 -2.63
CA GLU A 287 5.95 -15.99 -3.96
C GLU A 287 6.61 -15.18 -5.09
N MET A 288 6.78 -13.87 -4.91
CA MET A 288 7.49 -12.96 -5.81
C MET A 288 9.00 -12.88 -5.56
N GLY A 289 9.53 -13.71 -4.66
CA GLY A 289 10.94 -13.75 -4.27
C GLY A 289 11.37 -12.53 -3.45
N VAL A 290 10.50 -12.04 -2.56
CA VAL A 290 10.78 -10.97 -1.59
C VAL A 290 10.49 -11.50 -0.20
N GLU A 291 11.53 -12.00 0.49
CA GLU A 291 11.45 -12.50 1.87
C GLU A 291 11.96 -11.47 2.88
N THR A 292 12.79 -10.50 2.44
CA THR A 292 13.47 -9.53 3.30
C THR A 292 13.18 -8.07 2.94
N THR A 293 13.44 -7.17 3.89
CA THR A 293 13.35 -5.71 3.67
C THR A 293 14.34 -5.22 2.62
N GLU A 294 15.53 -5.81 2.53
CA GLU A 294 16.53 -5.44 1.52
C GLU A 294 16.07 -5.80 0.11
N GLU A 295 15.53 -7.01 -0.08
CA GLU A 295 14.97 -7.42 -1.38
C GLU A 295 13.80 -6.54 -1.81
N LEU A 296 12.98 -6.10 -0.85
CA LEU A 296 11.89 -5.16 -1.10
C LEU A 296 12.44 -3.82 -1.59
N LEU A 297 13.45 -3.27 -0.92
CA LEU A 297 14.10 -2.01 -1.29
C LEU A 297 14.76 -2.09 -2.67
N ASN A 298 15.44 -3.20 -2.96
CA ASN A 298 16.11 -3.42 -4.25
C ASN A 298 15.12 -3.53 -5.43
N LYS A 299 13.91 -4.05 -5.20
CA LYS A 299 12.88 -4.14 -6.24
C LYS A 299 12.01 -2.89 -6.36
N CYS A 300 12.02 -2.01 -5.36
CA CYS A 300 11.12 -0.87 -5.24
C CYS A 300 11.88 0.43 -4.89
N SER A 301 12.99 0.70 -5.57
CA SER A 301 13.85 1.87 -5.28
C SER A 301 13.30 3.17 -5.88
N THR A 302 12.44 3.08 -6.90
CA THR A 302 11.86 4.25 -7.61
C THR A 302 10.33 4.24 -7.60
N LYS A 303 9.74 5.41 -7.86
CA LYS A 303 8.27 5.57 -7.98
C LYS A 303 7.65 4.69 -9.06
N ASP A 304 8.35 4.52 -10.19
CA ASP A 304 7.86 3.71 -11.31
C ASP A 304 7.94 2.22 -11.00
N GLU A 305 9.01 1.77 -10.34
CA GLU A 305 9.14 0.40 -9.84
C GLU A 305 8.06 0.08 -8.81
N ILE A 306 7.79 0.97 -7.86
CA ILE A 306 6.67 0.81 -6.90
C ILE A 306 5.33 0.71 -7.64
N SER A 307 5.12 1.54 -8.67
CA SER A 307 3.89 1.51 -9.48
C SER A 307 3.72 0.19 -10.23
N LEU A 308 4.79 -0.35 -10.80
CA LEU A 308 4.77 -1.65 -11.47
C LEU A 308 4.57 -2.80 -10.47
N PHE A 309 5.37 -2.81 -9.40
CA PHE A 309 5.34 -3.84 -8.37
C PHE A 309 3.98 -3.91 -7.67
N SER A 310 3.37 -2.76 -7.37
CA SER A 310 2.03 -2.69 -6.76
C SER A 310 0.94 -3.28 -7.66
N LYS A 311 1.01 -3.09 -8.98
CA LYS A 311 0.10 -3.72 -9.94
C LYS A 311 0.24 -5.24 -9.95
N THR A 312 1.47 -5.76 -9.92
CA THR A 312 1.73 -7.20 -9.87
C THR A 312 1.23 -7.82 -8.58
N LEU A 313 1.40 -7.12 -7.45
CA LEU A 313 0.92 -7.58 -6.14
C LEU A 313 -0.61 -7.44 -5.96
N GLY A 314 -1.26 -6.63 -6.80
CA GLY A 314 -2.68 -6.30 -6.68
C GLY A 314 -2.97 -5.36 -5.51
N LYS A 315 -2.08 -4.38 -5.26
CA LYS A 315 -2.20 -3.38 -4.19
C LYS A 315 -2.12 -1.97 -4.74
N GLU A 316 -2.63 -1.01 -3.97
CA GLU A 316 -2.44 0.40 -4.30
C GLU A 316 -0.98 0.81 -4.11
N ALA A 317 -0.47 1.65 -5.02
CA ALA A 317 0.93 2.09 -5.00
C ALA A 317 1.33 2.81 -3.70
N TRP A 318 0.39 3.44 -3.00
CA TRP A 318 0.65 4.10 -1.72
C TRP A 318 0.90 3.09 -0.58
N VAL A 319 0.32 1.89 -0.64
CA VAL A 319 0.53 0.83 0.35
C VAL A 319 1.95 0.30 0.25
N VAL A 320 2.37 -0.07 -0.97
CA VAL A 320 3.74 -0.57 -1.23
C VAL A 320 4.77 0.50 -0.89
N ARG A 321 4.49 1.77 -1.23
CA ARG A 321 5.33 2.91 -0.84
C ARG A 321 5.52 3.01 0.67
N SER A 322 4.46 2.80 1.46
CA SER A 322 4.55 2.81 2.92
C SER A 322 5.46 1.69 3.42
N TRP A 323 5.35 0.47 2.87
CA TRP A 323 6.24 -0.64 3.23
C TRP A 323 7.70 -0.36 2.87
N VAL A 324 7.96 0.22 1.69
CA VAL A 324 9.31 0.65 1.26
C VAL A 324 9.88 1.70 2.20
N SER A 325 9.08 2.70 2.61
CA SER A 325 9.48 3.72 3.56
C SER A 325 9.89 3.11 4.91
N VAL A 326 9.07 2.21 5.45
CA VAL A 326 9.36 1.54 6.72
C VAL A 326 10.61 0.66 6.59
N ALA A 327 10.76 -0.06 5.47
CA ALA A 327 11.95 -0.85 5.18
C ALA A 327 13.24 -0.01 5.12
N ASP A 328 13.19 1.19 4.52
CA ASP A 328 14.36 2.08 4.46
C ASP A 328 14.72 2.62 5.85
N LEU A 329 13.73 2.96 6.68
CA LEU A 329 13.95 3.44 8.05
C LEU A 329 14.50 2.37 8.99
N LEU A 330 14.10 1.10 8.80
CA LEU A 330 14.62 -0.03 9.57
C LEU A 330 16.13 -0.25 9.42
N ARG A 331 16.76 0.35 8.41
CA ARG A 331 18.23 0.30 8.22
C ARG A 331 19.00 1.04 9.32
N LEU A 332 18.32 1.87 10.12
CA LEU A 332 18.91 2.63 11.21
C LEU A 332 19.04 1.75 12.46
N ASN A 333 20.21 1.79 13.09
CA ASN A 333 20.47 1.04 14.31
C ASN A 333 19.67 1.63 15.48
N GLY A 334 18.86 0.77 16.12
CA GLY A 334 17.99 1.15 17.22
C GLY A 334 16.61 1.65 16.78
N VAL A 335 16.27 1.56 15.49
CA VAL A 335 14.89 1.75 14.99
C VAL A 335 14.25 0.37 14.82
N ASP A 336 13.20 0.09 15.61
CA ASP A 336 12.37 -1.10 15.43
C ASP A 336 11.19 -0.85 14.47
N GLY A 337 10.43 -1.89 14.14
CA GLY A 337 9.29 -1.78 13.22
C GLY A 337 8.22 -0.78 13.68
N MET A 338 8.00 -0.65 14.99
CA MET A 338 7.01 0.29 15.53
C MET A 338 7.48 1.74 15.40
N ASN A 339 8.74 2.02 15.71
CA ASN A 339 9.33 3.34 15.55
C ASN A 339 9.47 3.71 14.07
N ALA A 340 9.81 2.77 13.19
CA ALA A 340 9.87 3.00 11.75
C ALA A 340 8.49 3.38 11.17
N GLU A 341 7.42 2.69 11.59
CA GLU A 341 6.05 3.08 11.21
C GLU A 341 5.62 4.42 11.81
N LEU A 342 6.00 4.72 13.06
CA LEU A 342 5.70 6.00 13.68
C LEU A 342 6.39 7.15 12.95
N LEU A 343 7.66 6.99 12.57
CA LEU A 343 8.42 7.95 11.76
C LEU A 343 7.76 8.17 10.39
N GLU A 344 7.33 7.09 9.72
CA GLU A 344 6.62 7.16 8.44
C GLU A 344 5.32 7.97 8.54
N LEU A 345 4.54 7.68 9.58
CA LEU A 345 3.28 8.39 9.84
C LEU A 345 3.54 9.86 10.19
N SER A 346 4.67 10.17 10.81
CA SER A 346 5.12 11.54 11.13
C SER A 346 5.65 12.33 9.93
N GLY A 347 5.60 11.75 8.73
CA GLY A 347 5.95 12.41 7.48
C GLY A 347 7.38 12.14 7.01
N ILE A 348 8.10 11.22 7.65
CA ILE A 348 9.45 10.81 7.24
C ILE A 348 9.34 9.59 6.30
N ALA A 349 9.50 9.81 5.00
CA ALA A 349 9.30 8.77 3.99
C ALA A 349 10.56 7.95 3.65
N SER A 350 11.72 8.34 4.19
CA SER A 350 13.03 7.71 3.91
C SER A 350 14.10 8.20 4.88
N THR A 351 15.24 7.50 4.92
CA THR A 351 16.48 7.92 5.58
C THR A 351 16.96 9.30 5.08
N GLN A 352 16.77 9.62 3.81
CA GLN A 352 17.11 10.94 3.26
C GLN A 352 16.23 12.05 3.83
N SER A 353 14.93 11.82 3.93
CA SER A 353 14.02 12.78 4.56
C SER A 353 14.30 12.94 6.06
N LEU A 354 14.70 11.85 6.74
CA LEU A 354 15.05 11.88 8.16
C LEU A 354 16.28 12.75 8.43
N LYS A 355 17.32 12.66 7.59
CA LYS A 355 18.52 13.49 7.65
C LYS A 355 18.20 14.99 7.63
N LEU A 356 17.13 15.40 6.93
CA LEU A 356 16.72 16.80 6.81
C LEU A 356 15.78 17.25 7.94
N ALA A 357 15.31 16.32 8.78
CA ALA A 357 14.36 16.60 9.84
C ALA A 357 14.98 17.38 11.00
N LYS A 358 14.15 18.20 11.65
CA LYS A 358 14.52 18.86 12.92
C LYS A 358 14.01 18.01 14.07
N ALA A 359 14.93 17.50 14.90
CA ALA A 359 14.63 16.53 15.96
C ALA A 359 13.45 16.95 16.87
N GLU A 360 13.43 18.20 17.32
CA GLU A 360 12.36 18.73 18.19
C GLU A 360 10.98 18.72 17.50
N LYS A 361 10.92 19.16 16.24
CA LYS A 361 9.68 19.16 15.46
C LYS A 361 9.19 17.75 15.14
N LEU A 362 10.13 16.84 14.86
CA LEU A 362 9.82 15.45 14.60
C LEU A 362 9.26 14.78 15.85
N GLN A 363 9.86 15.01 17.02
CA GLN A 363 9.36 14.49 18.30
C GLN A 363 7.93 14.99 18.59
N GLU A 364 7.66 16.27 18.35
CA GLU A 364 6.31 16.83 18.49
C GLU A 364 5.30 16.14 17.54
N SER A 365 5.67 15.99 16.26
CA SER A 365 4.84 15.29 15.25
C SER A 365 4.57 13.83 15.66
N MET A 366 5.61 13.10 16.07
CA MET A 366 5.51 11.74 16.56
C MET A 366 4.63 11.66 17.82
N SER A 367 4.67 12.67 18.71
CA SER A 367 3.86 12.69 19.93
C SER A 367 2.38 12.85 19.62
N VAL A 368 2.05 13.75 18.69
CA VAL A 368 0.69 13.94 18.19
C VAL A 368 0.15 12.64 17.60
N ILE A 369 0.91 12.00 16.71
CA ILE A 369 0.49 10.76 16.05
C ILE A 369 0.39 9.59 17.02
N HIS A 370 1.36 9.45 17.92
CA HIS A 370 1.34 8.40 18.93
C HIS A 370 0.08 8.50 19.81
N ARG A 371 -0.34 9.71 20.22
CA ARG A 371 -1.62 9.92 20.94
C ARG A 371 -2.86 9.53 20.14
N HIS A 372 -2.81 9.61 18.81
CA HIS A 372 -3.96 9.32 17.95
C HIS A 372 -4.03 7.86 17.46
N VAL A 373 -2.88 7.24 17.19
CA VAL A 373 -2.81 5.92 16.55
C VAL A 373 -2.38 4.82 17.54
N GLY A 374 -1.67 5.16 18.62
CA GLY A 374 -1.32 4.21 19.69
C GLY A 374 -0.53 2.98 19.23
N LYS A 375 0.37 3.13 18.23
CA LYS A 375 1.11 1.99 17.63
C LYS A 375 2.31 1.50 18.44
N ASN A 376 2.80 2.29 19.39
CA ASN A 376 4.00 1.98 20.16
C ASN A 376 3.68 2.02 21.65
N ASP A 377 4.31 1.17 22.45
CA ASP A 377 4.13 1.15 23.92
C ASP A 377 4.94 2.24 24.60
N SER A 378 6.05 2.67 23.97
CA SER A 378 6.93 3.73 24.46
C SER A 378 7.23 4.74 23.36
N MET A 379 7.28 6.02 23.73
CA MET A 379 7.63 7.12 22.84
C MET A 379 9.15 7.32 22.86
N PRO A 380 9.83 7.43 21.70
CA PRO A 380 11.28 7.64 21.69
C PRO A 380 11.67 9.01 22.27
N GLU A 381 12.80 9.02 22.98
CA GLU A 381 13.37 10.24 23.54
C GLU A 381 14.04 11.10 22.47
N LEU A 382 14.24 12.39 22.78
CA LEU A 382 14.84 13.34 21.83
C LEU A 382 16.28 12.93 21.45
N SER A 383 17.02 12.34 22.39
CA SER A 383 18.38 11.79 22.17
C SER A 383 18.40 10.64 21.17
N GLU A 384 17.40 9.76 21.21
CA GLU A 384 17.26 8.63 20.28
C GLU A 384 16.98 9.16 18.87
N ILE A 385 16.04 10.10 18.73
CA ILE A 385 15.73 10.76 17.46
C ILE A 385 16.97 11.47 16.89
N GLN A 386 17.72 12.19 17.71
CA GLN A 386 18.98 12.83 17.30
C GLN A 386 20.00 11.80 16.81
N THR A 387 20.09 10.64 17.46
CA THR A 387 20.97 9.55 17.05
C THR A 387 20.55 8.98 15.69
N TRP A 388 19.25 8.78 15.45
CA TRP A 388 18.75 8.30 14.16
C TRP A 388 19.01 9.30 13.03
N ILE A 389 18.85 10.60 13.27
CA ILE A 389 19.17 11.66 12.29
C ILE A 389 20.67 11.67 11.96
N ALA A 390 21.53 11.51 12.98
CA ALA A 390 22.97 11.43 12.79
C ALA A 390 23.38 10.19 11.99
N GLN A 391 22.76 9.03 12.26
CA GLN A 391 22.99 7.80 11.49
C GLN A 391 22.51 7.95 10.04
N ALA A 392 21.32 8.50 9.82
CA ALA A 392 20.77 8.75 8.49
C ALA A 392 21.66 9.65 7.62
N SER A 393 22.46 10.52 8.25
CA SER A 393 23.44 11.35 7.55
C SER A 393 24.63 10.57 6.98
N ASN A 394 24.91 9.38 7.52
CA ASN A 394 26.06 8.53 7.17
C ASN A 394 25.69 7.31 6.31
N ILE A 395 24.41 7.09 6.03
CA ILE A 395 23.91 5.95 5.24
C ILE A 395 23.67 6.38 3.78
N SER A 396 24.06 5.52 2.84
CA SER A 396 23.79 5.75 1.41
C SER A 396 22.29 5.56 1.09
N PRO A 397 21.70 6.44 0.25
CA PRO A 397 20.31 6.32 -0.17
C PRO A 397 20.10 5.03 -0.97
N MET A 398 19.04 4.27 -0.64
CA MET A 398 18.55 3.14 -1.44
C MET A 398 17.23 3.48 -2.16
N VAL A 399 16.57 4.56 -1.73
CA VAL A 399 15.24 4.95 -2.18
C VAL A 399 15.33 6.37 -2.74
N ASP A 400 14.71 6.60 -3.89
CA ASP A 400 14.68 7.92 -4.52
C ASP A 400 13.78 8.91 -3.73
N ASN A 401 14.16 10.19 -3.70
CA ASN A 401 13.38 11.25 -3.04
C ASN A 401 12.00 11.47 -3.70
N SER A 402 11.77 10.96 -4.91
CA SER A 402 10.44 10.97 -5.56
C SER A 402 9.39 10.09 -4.85
N ILE A 403 9.81 9.33 -3.83
CA ILE A 403 8.96 8.42 -3.05
C ILE A 403 8.26 9.16 -1.88
N GLU A 404 8.61 10.42 -1.61
CA GLU A 404 7.95 11.25 -0.59
C GLU A 404 6.42 11.34 -0.80
N LYS A 405 5.66 11.30 0.30
CA LYS A 405 4.20 11.48 0.29
C LYS A 405 3.89 12.90 -0.16
N ILE A 406 3.18 13.04 -1.29
CA ILE A 406 2.59 14.30 -1.76
C ILE A 406 1.45 14.70 -0.83
#